data_AF-A0ABD2G757-F1
#
_entry.id   AF-A0ABD2G757-F1
#
_cell.length_a   1.000
_cell.length_b   1.000
_cell.length_c   1.000
_cell.angle_alpha   90.00
_cell.angle_beta   90.00
_cell.angle_gamma   90.00
#
_symmetry.space_group_name_H-M   'P 1'
#
loop_
_entity.id
_entity.type
_entity.pdbx_description
1 polymer ?
#
loop_
_entity_poly.entity_id
_entity_poly.type
_entity_poly.pdbx_seq_one_letter_code
_entity_poly.pdbx_strand_id
1 'polypeptide(L)'
;MERVDDGVAGMINEVKENATRNGLKMPDENEYRVSKTPARYRQTRETESLQQATYDVRWRTEFYEAVDLVHSELSRRFDQDWMRVAAFREKIAIDAANVKPVAVLDAEALKLPTGFDLGRLQLQMLGDVFKETVHKTVQEVASRLSELHPQTRSLFGEAEKLVKLCMCLPISVASSERSFSTLRRLKTWLRSSMSQTRLTHLTLMHVHGDIVEQMDIQDMMKSFISMNPERKNTFGVLA
;
A
#
# COMPACT_ATOMS: atom_id res chain seq x y z
N MET A 1 -18.16 13.45 -22.24
CA MET A 1 -17.55 14.54 -21.45
C MET A 1 -16.45 15.12 -22.33
N GLU A 2 -16.76 16.19 -23.06
CA GLU A 2 -15.77 16.87 -23.90
C GLU A 2 -14.64 17.36 -22.98
N ARG A 3 -13.46 16.73 -23.11
CA ARG A 3 -12.25 17.07 -22.34
C ARG A 3 -11.81 18.45 -22.83
N VAL A 4 -12.10 19.50 -22.06
CA VAL A 4 -11.81 20.90 -22.41
C VAL A 4 -10.30 21.12 -22.44
N ASP A 5 -9.76 21.44 -23.62
CA ASP A 5 -8.33 21.63 -23.92
C ASP A 5 -7.63 22.68 -23.04
N ASP A 6 -8.39 23.63 -22.50
CA ASP A 6 -7.87 24.76 -21.71
C ASP A 6 -7.17 24.31 -20.41
N GLY A 7 -7.67 23.24 -19.77
CA GLY A 7 -7.10 22.75 -18.51
C GLY A 7 -5.71 22.13 -18.69
N VAL A 8 -5.48 21.47 -19.82
CA VAL A 8 -4.22 20.78 -20.11
C VAL A 8 -3.16 21.77 -20.56
N ALA A 9 -3.54 22.79 -21.33
CA ALA A 9 -2.64 23.90 -21.68
C ALA A 9 -2.13 24.63 -20.43
N GLY A 10 -3.01 24.83 -19.43
CA GLY A 10 -2.63 25.39 -18.13
C GLY A 10 -1.62 24.52 -17.38
N MET A 11 -1.88 23.21 -17.26
CA MET A 11 -0.94 22.28 -16.61
C MET A 11 0.41 22.20 -17.31
N ILE A 12 0.44 22.24 -18.64
CA ILE A 12 1.70 22.23 -19.40
C ILE A 12 2.53 23.49 -19.08
N ASN A 13 1.89 24.65 -18.95
CA ASN A 13 2.59 25.88 -18.56
C ASN A 13 3.12 25.81 -17.13
N GLU A 14 2.35 25.27 -16.19
CA GLU A 14 2.81 25.07 -14.81
C GLU A 14 3.99 24.10 -14.73
N VAL A 15 3.96 23.02 -15.51
CA VAL A 15 5.07 22.07 -15.63
C VAL A 15 6.30 22.72 -16.27
N LYS A 16 6.12 23.58 -17.29
CA LYS A 16 7.20 24.39 -17.91
C LYS A 16 7.88 25.29 -16.89
N GLU A 17 7.11 26.01 -16.09
CA GLU A 17 7.62 26.90 -15.03
C GLU A 17 8.33 26.11 -13.92
N ASN A 18 7.80 24.95 -13.52
CA ASN A 18 8.42 24.11 -12.50
C ASN A 18 9.70 23.42 -12.99
N ALA A 19 9.75 22.99 -14.26
CA ALA A 19 10.94 22.38 -14.86
C ALA A 19 12.10 23.39 -14.96
N THR A 20 11.82 24.61 -15.41
CA THR A 20 12.81 25.69 -15.50
C THR A 20 13.32 26.12 -14.13
N ARG A 21 12.45 26.18 -13.11
CA ARG A 21 12.84 26.47 -11.71
C ARG A 21 13.80 25.42 -11.13
N ASN A 22 13.69 24.16 -11.57
CA ASN A 22 14.54 23.05 -11.13
C ASN A 22 15.76 22.82 -12.04
N GLY A 23 16.04 23.73 -12.98
CA GLY A 23 17.20 23.64 -13.88
C GLY A 23 17.10 22.50 -14.91
N LEU A 24 15.92 21.92 -15.10
CA LEU A 24 15.67 20.89 -16.09
C LEU A 24 15.42 21.58 -17.45
N LYS A 25 16.27 21.28 -18.44
CA LYS A 25 16.01 21.69 -19.82
C LYS A 25 14.83 20.90 -20.35
N MET A 26 13.82 21.60 -20.86
CA MET A 26 12.80 20.94 -21.66
C MET A 26 13.43 20.35 -22.93
N PRO A 27 12.89 19.24 -23.45
CA PRO A 27 13.24 18.77 -24.79
C PRO A 27 13.01 19.91 -25.77
N ASP A 28 14.07 20.35 -26.45
CA ASP A 28 13.95 21.41 -27.45
C ASP A 28 13.09 20.86 -28.59
N GLU A 29 12.02 21.57 -28.97
CA GLU A 29 11.12 21.15 -30.07
C GLU A 29 11.88 20.98 -31.39
N ASN A 30 13.09 21.52 -31.48
CA ASN A 30 14.01 21.45 -32.62
C ASN A 30 15.11 20.38 -32.50
N GLU A 31 15.25 19.66 -31.38
CA GLU A 31 16.23 18.58 -31.21
C GLU A 31 15.73 17.21 -31.66
N TYR A 32 14.64 17.15 -32.44
CA TYR A 32 14.29 15.92 -33.13
C TYR A 32 15.35 15.63 -34.20
N ARG A 33 15.97 14.45 -34.13
CA ARG A 33 16.83 13.96 -35.21
C ARG A 33 15.98 13.81 -36.48
N VAL A 34 16.02 14.83 -37.34
CA VAL A 34 15.36 14.82 -38.64
C VAL A 34 16.03 13.72 -39.48
N SER A 35 15.35 12.57 -39.59
CA SER A 35 15.77 11.52 -40.52
C SER A 35 15.54 12.03 -41.94
N LYS A 36 16.59 12.52 -42.58
CA LYS A 36 16.52 12.92 -44.00
C LYS A 36 16.23 11.68 -44.83
N THR A 37 15.03 11.63 -45.38
CA THR A 37 14.63 10.54 -46.25
C THR A 37 15.48 10.57 -47.53
N PRO A 38 16.05 9.42 -47.98
CA PRO A 38 16.83 9.36 -49.21
C PRO A 38 16.08 9.94 -50.41
N ALA A 39 16.78 10.66 -51.29
CA ALA A 39 16.19 11.46 -52.37
C ALA A 39 15.18 10.69 -53.25
N ARG A 40 15.36 9.38 -53.40
CA ARG A 40 14.47 8.50 -54.19
C ARG A 40 13.04 8.37 -53.65
N TYR A 41 12.80 8.69 -52.38
CA TYR A 41 11.48 8.55 -51.73
C TYR A 41 10.81 9.89 -51.44
N ARG A 42 11.40 11.01 -51.88
CA ARG A 42 10.91 12.35 -51.55
C ARG A 42 9.61 12.70 -52.28
N GLN A 43 9.28 12.01 -53.38
CA GLN A 43 8.07 12.24 -54.18
C GLN A 43 6.79 11.63 -53.59
N THR A 44 6.90 10.75 -52.58
CA THR A 44 5.77 9.95 -52.08
C THR A 44 5.27 10.37 -50.69
N ARG A 45 5.77 11.48 -50.12
CA ARG A 45 5.40 11.91 -48.76
C ARG A 45 4.93 13.35 -48.70
N GLU A 46 3.90 13.57 -47.89
CA GLU A 46 3.33 14.87 -47.53
C GLU A 46 4.33 15.75 -46.76
N THR A 47 4.13 17.07 -46.81
CA THR A 47 5.00 18.14 -46.30
C THR A 47 5.39 18.00 -44.82
N GLU A 48 6.64 18.34 -44.49
CA GLU A 48 7.26 18.21 -43.14
C GLU A 48 6.47 18.88 -42.00
N SER A 49 5.66 19.91 -42.29
CA SER A 49 4.74 20.54 -41.32
C SER A 49 3.66 19.60 -40.78
N LEU A 50 3.19 18.64 -41.59
CA LEU A 50 2.25 17.61 -41.15
C LEU A 50 2.91 16.62 -40.20
N GLN A 51 4.21 16.33 -40.37
CA GLN A 51 4.94 15.43 -39.48
C GLN A 51 5.10 16.03 -38.08
N GLN A 52 5.41 17.33 -37.97
CA GLN A 52 5.55 18.02 -36.69
C GLN A 52 4.23 18.12 -35.93
N ALA A 53 3.12 18.41 -36.62
CA ALA A 53 1.77 18.28 -36.06
C ALA A 53 1.43 16.83 -35.65
N THR A 54 1.90 15.85 -36.43
CA THR A 54 1.73 14.42 -36.10
C THR A 54 2.52 14.02 -34.86
N TYR A 55 3.72 14.58 -34.63
CA TYR A 55 4.48 14.35 -33.40
C TYR A 55 3.82 15.00 -32.19
N ASP A 56 3.28 16.22 -32.34
CA ASP A 56 2.56 16.91 -31.26
C ASP A 56 1.29 16.13 -30.83
N VAL A 57 0.54 15.65 -31.81
CA VAL A 57 -0.62 14.79 -31.58
C VAL A 57 -0.19 13.43 -31.02
N ARG A 58 0.93 12.86 -31.47
CA ARG A 58 1.40 11.54 -31.04
C ARG A 58 1.84 11.51 -29.59
N TRP A 59 2.61 12.49 -29.10
CA TRP A 59 2.98 12.51 -27.68
C TRP A 59 1.74 12.72 -26.80
N ARG A 60 0.76 13.51 -27.26
CA ARG A 60 -0.52 13.68 -26.55
C ARG A 60 -1.25 12.35 -26.45
N THR A 61 -1.34 11.61 -27.56
CA THR A 61 -1.95 10.28 -27.56
C THR A 61 -1.22 9.31 -26.63
N GLU A 62 0.11 9.20 -26.73
CA GLU A 62 0.91 8.32 -25.87
C GLU A 62 0.81 8.72 -24.37
N PHE A 63 0.76 10.01 -24.07
CA PHE A 63 0.57 10.53 -22.72
C PHE A 63 -0.82 10.21 -22.16
N TYR A 64 -1.88 10.47 -22.93
CA TYR A 64 -3.24 10.17 -22.49
C TYR A 64 -3.48 8.66 -22.39
N GLU A 65 -2.90 7.85 -23.27
CA GLU A 65 -2.91 6.39 -23.14
C GLU A 65 -2.26 5.95 -21.82
N ALA A 66 -1.12 6.52 -21.44
CA ALA A 66 -0.48 6.23 -20.16
C ALA A 66 -1.34 6.66 -18.97
N VAL A 67 -1.96 7.85 -19.01
CA VAL A 67 -2.85 8.35 -17.94
C VAL A 67 -4.11 7.50 -17.83
N ASP A 68 -4.75 7.16 -18.95
CA ASP A 68 -5.94 6.31 -18.98
C ASP A 68 -5.60 4.88 -18.52
N LEU A 69 -4.40 4.37 -18.83
CA LEU A 69 -3.90 3.11 -18.27
C LEU A 69 -3.72 3.20 -16.75
N VAL A 70 -3.09 4.25 -16.24
CA VAL A 70 -2.92 4.44 -14.79
C VAL A 70 -4.29 4.58 -14.11
N HIS A 71 -5.19 5.37 -14.66
CA HIS A 71 -6.53 5.55 -14.12
C HIS A 71 -7.31 4.22 -14.12
N SER A 72 -7.30 3.48 -15.23
CA SER A 72 -7.98 2.19 -15.32
C SER A 72 -7.39 1.16 -14.35
N GLU A 73 -6.07 1.12 -14.17
CA GLU A 73 -5.43 0.25 -13.18
C GLU A 73 -5.73 0.68 -11.75
N LEU A 74 -5.80 1.98 -11.45
CA LEU A 74 -6.21 2.50 -10.15
C LEU A 74 -7.67 2.12 -9.86
N SER A 75 -8.58 2.36 -10.79
CA SER A 75 -9.98 1.94 -10.65
C SER A 75 -10.08 0.43 -10.48
N ARG A 76 -9.39 -0.35 -11.32
CA ARG A 76 -9.39 -1.81 -11.23
C ARG A 76 -8.88 -2.32 -9.89
N ARG A 77 -7.88 -1.66 -9.27
CA ARG A 77 -7.29 -2.06 -7.98
C ARG A 77 -8.08 -1.58 -6.77
N PHE A 78 -8.56 -0.34 -6.77
CA PHE A 78 -9.14 0.30 -5.60
C PHE A 78 -10.68 0.32 -5.60
N ASP A 79 -11.33 0.26 -6.76
CA ASP A 79 -12.79 0.19 -6.87
C ASP A 79 -13.28 -1.27 -6.87
N GLN A 80 -12.79 -2.06 -5.92
CA GLN A 80 -13.18 -3.45 -5.73
C GLN A 80 -14.24 -3.56 -4.63
N ASP A 81 -15.15 -4.53 -4.74
CA ASP A 81 -16.25 -4.70 -3.78
C ASP A 81 -15.77 -4.87 -2.33
N TRP A 82 -14.65 -5.55 -2.11
CA TRP A 82 -14.09 -5.73 -0.76
C TRP A 82 -13.47 -4.45 -0.20
N MET A 83 -12.97 -3.53 -1.05
CA MET A 83 -12.49 -2.21 -0.61
C MET A 83 -13.66 -1.35 -0.15
N ARG A 84 -14.81 -1.42 -0.85
CA ARG A 84 -16.05 -0.76 -0.42
C ARG A 84 -16.56 -1.32 0.91
N VAL A 85 -16.51 -2.64 1.08
CA VAL A 85 -16.86 -3.30 2.35
C VAL A 85 -15.89 -2.92 3.48
N ALA A 86 -14.59 -2.84 3.20
CA ALA A 86 -13.57 -2.40 4.15
C ALA A 86 -13.83 -0.95 4.62
N ALA A 87 -14.03 -0.04 3.68
CA ALA A 87 -14.36 1.36 3.98
C ALA A 87 -15.67 1.48 4.77
N PHE A 88 -16.66 0.65 4.46
CA PHE A 88 -17.92 0.60 5.19
C PHE A 88 -17.73 0.13 6.64
N ARG A 89 -16.92 -0.91 6.88
CA ARG A 89 -16.59 -1.38 8.24
C ARG A 89 -15.88 -0.31 9.06
N GLU A 90 -14.89 0.36 8.46
CA GLU A 90 -14.17 1.48 9.08
C GLU A 90 -15.11 2.62 9.44
N LYS A 91 -15.97 3.04 8.49
CA LYS A 91 -16.95 4.09 8.72
C LYS A 91 -17.90 3.75 9.88
N ILE A 92 -18.40 2.51 9.94
CA ILE A 92 -19.26 2.05 11.03
C ILE A 92 -18.55 2.11 12.37
N ALA A 93 -17.29 1.67 12.44
CA ALA A 93 -16.52 1.70 13.69
C ALA A 93 -16.32 3.14 14.20
N ILE A 94 -16.06 4.08 13.28
CA ILE A 94 -15.88 5.50 13.59
C ILE A 94 -17.21 6.17 13.95
N ASP A 95 -18.28 5.91 13.20
CA ASP A 95 -19.60 6.50 13.46
C ASP A 95 -20.18 6.00 14.80
N ALA A 96 -19.95 4.73 15.14
CA ALA A 96 -20.28 4.15 16.45
C ALA A 96 -19.54 4.83 17.60
N ALA A 97 -18.24 5.11 17.42
CA ALA A 97 -17.43 5.80 18.41
C ALA A 97 -17.85 7.27 18.63
N ASN A 98 -18.53 7.88 17.66
CA ASN A 98 -18.94 9.29 17.67
C ASN A 98 -20.44 9.49 17.98
N VAL A 99 -21.13 8.49 18.54
CA VAL A 99 -22.57 8.57 18.90
C VAL A 99 -23.48 8.93 17.71
N LYS A 100 -23.05 8.61 16.48
CA LYS A 100 -23.93 8.75 15.32
C LYS A 100 -24.84 7.52 15.21
N PRO A 101 -26.08 7.67 14.73
CA PRO A 101 -26.96 6.52 14.56
C PRO A 101 -26.32 5.55 13.57
N VAL A 102 -25.85 4.42 14.09
CA VAL A 102 -25.35 3.31 13.29
C VAL A 102 -26.56 2.65 12.64
N ALA A 103 -26.68 2.77 11.32
CA ALA A 103 -27.72 2.08 10.55
C ALA A 103 -27.62 0.56 10.76
N VAL A 104 -28.76 -0.13 10.65
CA VAL A 104 -28.94 -1.57 10.92
C VAL A 104 -27.73 -2.38 10.44
N LEU A 105 -27.09 -3.06 11.39
CA LEU A 105 -25.92 -3.89 11.17
C LEU A 105 -26.36 -5.21 10.54
N ASP A 106 -26.54 -5.28 9.23
CA ASP A 106 -26.71 -6.57 8.58
C ASP A 106 -25.35 -7.27 8.48
N ALA A 107 -25.21 -8.42 9.15
CA ALA A 107 -23.98 -9.23 9.11
C ALA A 107 -23.57 -9.60 7.67
N GLU A 108 -24.56 -9.76 6.78
CA GLU A 108 -24.37 -10.00 5.36
C GLU A 108 -23.80 -8.77 4.63
N ALA A 109 -24.23 -7.56 5.00
CA ALA A 109 -23.72 -6.31 4.45
C ALA A 109 -22.28 -6.03 4.89
N LEU A 110 -21.91 -6.37 6.14
CA LEU A 110 -20.53 -6.25 6.61
C LEU A 110 -19.63 -7.42 6.15
N LYS A 111 -20.16 -8.53 5.62
CA LYS A 111 -19.41 -9.75 5.25
C LYS A 111 -18.45 -10.21 6.35
N LEU A 112 -18.87 -10.18 7.62
CA LEU A 112 -17.99 -10.49 8.75
C LEU A 112 -17.50 -11.95 8.68
N PRO A 113 -16.25 -12.23 9.10
CA PRO A 113 -15.74 -13.60 9.21
C PRO A 113 -16.60 -14.50 10.12
N THR A 114 -16.59 -15.81 9.87
CA THR A 114 -17.26 -16.80 10.72
C THR A 114 -16.73 -16.73 12.15
N GLY A 115 -17.57 -16.32 13.10
CA GLY A 115 -17.20 -16.17 14.52
C GLY A 115 -17.42 -14.77 15.12
N PHE A 116 -17.93 -13.81 14.35
CA PHE A 116 -18.45 -12.56 14.89
C PHE A 116 -19.88 -12.75 15.41
N ASP A 117 -20.12 -12.32 16.65
CA ASP A 117 -21.46 -12.31 17.24
C ASP A 117 -22.07 -10.91 17.10
N LEU A 118 -23.03 -10.79 16.17
CA LEU A 118 -23.71 -9.52 15.87
C LEU A 118 -24.49 -9.00 17.08
N GLY A 119 -25.06 -9.88 17.91
CA GLY A 119 -25.80 -9.50 19.12
C GLY A 119 -24.90 -8.91 20.20
N ARG A 120 -23.60 -9.22 20.15
CA ARG A 120 -22.57 -8.72 21.07
C ARG A 120 -21.72 -7.59 20.51
N LEU A 121 -21.96 -7.15 19.28
CA LEU A 121 -21.20 -6.06 18.68
C LEU A 121 -21.35 -4.74 19.46
N GLN A 122 -22.53 -4.53 20.08
CA GLN A 122 -22.85 -3.47 21.05
C GLN A 122 -22.35 -2.06 20.64
N LEU A 123 -22.25 -1.78 19.34
CA LEU A 123 -21.67 -0.55 18.80
C LEU A 123 -22.44 0.72 19.22
N GLN A 124 -23.73 0.59 19.47
CA GLN A 124 -24.57 1.70 19.94
C GLN A 124 -24.13 2.20 21.32
N MET A 125 -23.69 1.29 22.20
CA MET A 125 -23.23 1.60 23.56
C MET A 125 -21.78 2.11 23.58
N LEU A 126 -21.04 1.96 22.47
CA LEU A 126 -19.63 2.31 22.40
C LEU A 126 -19.43 3.84 22.47
N GLY A 127 -20.29 4.60 21.78
CA GLY A 127 -20.25 6.05 21.79
C GLY A 127 -20.48 6.65 23.18
N ASP A 128 -21.41 6.07 23.96
CA ASP A 128 -21.71 6.52 25.33
C ASP A 128 -20.50 6.33 26.27
N VAL A 129 -19.70 5.29 26.03
CA VAL A 129 -18.50 5.00 26.82
C VAL A 129 -17.35 5.96 26.51
N PHE A 130 -17.27 6.47 25.28
CA PHE A 130 -16.19 7.38 24.88
C PHE A 130 -16.41 8.84 25.25
N LYS A 131 -17.58 9.22 25.79
CA LYS A 131 -17.87 10.55 26.35
C LYS A 131 -17.48 11.70 25.41
N GLU A 132 -18.11 11.74 24.24
CA GLU A 132 -18.07 12.87 23.28
C GLU A 132 -16.68 13.24 22.74
N THR A 133 -15.71 12.32 22.73
CA THR A 133 -14.48 12.55 21.95
C THR A 133 -14.75 12.27 20.47
N VAL A 134 -14.37 13.23 19.60
CA VAL A 134 -14.49 13.06 18.15
C VAL A 134 -13.30 12.28 17.62
N HIS A 135 -13.55 11.08 17.10
CA HIS A 135 -12.55 10.21 16.49
C HIS A 135 -12.61 10.33 14.97
N LYS A 136 -11.46 10.54 14.33
CA LYS A 136 -11.33 10.62 12.86
C LYS A 136 -10.79 9.34 12.25
N THR A 137 -10.05 8.55 13.02
CA THR A 137 -9.34 7.36 12.54
C THR A 137 -9.64 6.14 13.38
N VAL A 138 -9.57 4.94 12.77
CA VAL A 138 -9.70 3.67 13.51
C VAL A 138 -8.61 3.50 14.57
N GLN A 139 -7.42 4.08 14.33
CA GLN A 139 -6.32 4.04 15.28
C GLN A 139 -6.67 4.79 16.58
N GLU A 140 -7.31 5.97 16.49
CA GLU A 140 -7.79 6.69 17.67
C GLU A 140 -8.81 5.86 18.45
N VAL A 141 -9.75 5.21 17.76
CA VAL A 141 -10.73 4.31 18.38
C VAL A 141 -10.03 3.14 19.10
N ALA A 142 -9.00 2.56 18.48
CA ALA A 142 -8.20 1.47 19.07
C ALA A 142 -7.44 1.92 20.33
N SER A 143 -6.82 3.10 20.29
CA SER A 143 -6.13 3.69 21.45
C SER A 143 -7.11 3.92 22.60
N ARG A 144 -8.29 4.48 22.33
CA ARG A 144 -9.31 4.72 23.35
C ARG A 144 -9.87 3.44 23.96
N LEU A 145 -10.11 2.40 23.15
CA LEU A 145 -10.44 1.06 23.64
C LEU A 145 -9.35 0.50 24.57
N SER A 146 -8.09 0.81 24.29
CA SER A 146 -6.97 0.34 25.10
C SER A 146 -6.83 1.05 26.45
N GLU A 147 -7.32 2.28 26.56
CA GLU A 147 -7.32 3.10 27.78
C GLU A 147 -8.47 2.75 28.73
N LEU A 148 -9.49 2.01 28.26
CA LEU A 148 -10.61 1.57 29.09
C LEU A 148 -10.16 0.56 30.17
N HIS A 149 -10.87 0.58 31.31
CA HIS A 149 -10.67 -0.41 32.36
C HIS A 149 -10.92 -1.83 31.82
N PRO A 150 -10.13 -2.86 32.21
CA PRO A 150 -10.25 -4.22 31.66
C PRO A 150 -11.65 -4.83 31.75
N GLN A 151 -12.39 -4.52 32.81
CA GLN A 151 -13.78 -4.98 33.01
C GLN A 151 -14.77 -4.30 32.05
N THR A 152 -14.53 -3.06 31.66
CA THR A 152 -15.35 -2.35 30.67
C THR A 152 -14.97 -2.81 29.27
N ARG A 153 -13.67 -3.00 29.01
CA ARG A 153 -13.17 -3.50 27.73
C ARG A 153 -13.70 -4.89 27.38
N SER A 154 -13.84 -5.78 28.36
CA SER A 154 -14.37 -7.13 28.13
C SER A 154 -15.83 -7.15 27.64
N LEU A 155 -16.62 -6.11 27.95
CA LEU A 155 -17.98 -5.96 27.44
C LEU A 155 -17.99 -5.71 25.92
N PHE A 156 -16.97 -5.02 25.40
CA PHE A 156 -16.84 -4.64 23.99
C PHE A 156 -15.94 -5.59 23.19
N GLY A 157 -15.85 -6.86 23.57
CA GLY A 157 -14.94 -7.82 22.93
C GLY A 157 -15.14 -7.96 21.42
N GLU A 158 -16.39 -7.92 20.93
CA GLU A 158 -16.68 -7.98 19.49
C GLU A 158 -16.36 -6.67 18.76
N ALA A 159 -16.59 -5.51 19.40
CA ALA A 159 -16.18 -4.23 18.85
C ALA A 159 -14.65 -4.13 18.75
N GLU A 160 -13.92 -4.65 19.74
CA GLU A 160 -12.46 -4.74 19.70
C GLU A 160 -11.98 -5.64 18.55
N LYS A 161 -12.63 -6.79 18.32
CA LYS A 161 -12.34 -7.64 17.17
C LYS A 161 -12.57 -6.91 15.85
N LEU A 162 -13.65 -6.13 15.73
CA LEU A 162 -13.96 -5.35 14.53
C LEU A 162 -12.88 -4.29 14.27
N VAL A 163 -12.46 -3.56 15.31
CA VAL A 163 -11.39 -2.54 15.21
C VAL A 163 -10.06 -3.19 14.83
N LYS A 164 -9.70 -4.35 15.43
CA LYS A 164 -8.53 -5.12 15.04
C LYS A 164 -8.60 -5.60 13.58
N LEU A 165 -9.76 -6.07 13.15
CA LEU A 165 -9.98 -6.49 11.77
C LEU A 165 -9.72 -5.32 10.82
N CYS A 166 -10.25 -4.13 11.11
CA CYS A 166 -10.03 -2.93 10.29
C CYS A 166 -8.56 -2.53 10.25
N MET A 167 -7.85 -2.58 11.38
CA MET A 167 -6.41 -2.26 11.47
C MET A 167 -5.52 -3.26 10.72
N CYS A 168 -5.97 -4.51 10.56
CA CYS A 168 -5.23 -5.57 9.88
C CYS A 168 -5.50 -5.63 8.37
N LEU A 169 -6.41 -4.82 7.83
CA LEU A 169 -6.70 -4.82 6.40
C LEU A 169 -5.48 -4.29 5.64
N PRO A 170 -4.92 -5.05 4.67
CA PRO A 170 -3.84 -4.56 3.84
C PRO A 170 -4.41 -3.53 2.85
N ILE A 171 -4.39 -2.26 3.24
CA ILE A 171 -4.82 -1.15 2.37
C ILE A 171 -3.78 -0.91 1.26
N SER A 172 -2.53 -1.34 1.47
CA SER A 172 -1.45 -1.18 0.49
C SER A 172 -0.72 -2.49 0.19
N VAL A 173 -0.19 -2.56 -1.03
CA VAL A 173 0.78 -3.58 -1.47
C VAL A 173 2.19 -3.30 -0.93
N ALA A 174 2.42 -2.25 -0.14
CA ALA A 174 3.75 -1.89 0.34
C ALA A 174 4.41 -3.04 1.13
N SER A 175 3.62 -3.81 1.90
CA SER A 175 4.11 -4.99 2.62
C SER A 175 4.59 -6.09 1.67
N SER A 176 3.82 -6.39 0.62
CA SER A 176 4.21 -7.41 -0.37
C SER A 176 5.37 -6.91 -1.25
N GLU A 177 5.38 -5.64 -1.65
CA GLU A 177 6.50 -5.02 -2.38
C GLU A 177 7.78 -5.01 -1.56
N ARG A 178 7.71 -4.73 -0.24
CA ARG A 178 8.84 -4.88 0.68
C ARG A 178 9.34 -6.33 0.70
N SER A 179 8.45 -7.32 0.79
CA SER A 179 8.83 -8.73 0.71
C SER A 179 9.46 -9.12 -0.64
N PHE A 180 8.95 -8.64 -1.76
CA PHE A 180 9.53 -8.93 -3.07
C PHE A 180 10.88 -8.23 -3.29
N SER A 181 11.02 -6.99 -2.84
CA SER A 181 12.28 -6.23 -2.88
C SER A 181 13.37 -6.92 -2.05
N THR A 182 13.03 -7.36 -0.83
CA THR A 182 13.95 -8.12 0.02
C THR A 182 14.30 -9.47 -0.58
N LEU A 183 13.33 -10.21 -1.12
CA LEU A 183 13.58 -11.47 -1.84
C LEU A 183 14.54 -11.27 -3.03
N ARG A 184 14.40 -10.19 -3.79
CA ARG A 184 15.31 -9.89 -4.92
C ARG A 184 16.75 -9.65 -4.48
N ARG A 185 16.97 -9.13 -3.27
CA ARG A 185 18.31 -8.96 -2.68
C ARG A 185 18.87 -10.27 -2.13
N LEU A 186 18.01 -11.10 -1.52
CA LEU A 186 18.43 -12.34 -0.84
C LEU A 186 18.61 -13.53 -1.80
N LYS A 187 17.73 -13.67 -2.81
CA LYS A 187 17.74 -14.76 -3.78
C LYS A 187 18.57 -14.38 -5.01
N THR A 188 19.89 -14.44 -4.85
CA THR A 188 20.84 -14.22 -5.95
C THR A 188 21.21 -15.53 -6.66
N TRP A 189 21.82 -15.42 -7.84
CA TRP A 189 22.25 -16.58 -8.64
C TRP A 189 23.19 -17.52 -7.86
N LEU A 190 24.15 -16.95 -7.11
CA LEU A 190 25.07 -17.70 -6.25
C LEU A 190 24.38 -18.43 -5.08
N ARG A 191 23.15 -18.02 -4.73
CA ARG A 191 22.37 -18.63 -3.64
C ARG A 191 21.13 -19.36 -4.16
N SER A 192 21.15 -19.77 -5.42
CA SER A 192 20.02 -20.43 -6.10
C SER A 192 19.64 -21.80 -5.51
N SER A 193 20.59 -22.49 -4.85
CA SER A 193 20.40 -23.81 -4.25
C SER A 193 19.89 -23.81 -2.80
N MET A 194 19.50 -22.66 -2.24
CA MET A 194 19.00 -22.61 -0.86
C MET A 194 17.61 -23.26 -0.73
N SER A 195 17.36 -23.93 0.40
CA SER A 195 16.02 -24.45 0.71
C SER A 195 15.01 -23.33 0.94
N GLN A 196 13.74 -23.61 0.65
CA GLN A 196 12.67 -22.62 0.85
C GLN A 196 12.57 -22.19 2.33
N THR A 197 12.71 -23.13 3.27
CA THR A 197 12.75 -22.84 4.71
C THR A 197 13.84 -21.85 5.06
N ARG A 198 15.05 -22.03 4.51
CA ARG A 198 16.18 -21.13 4.73
C ARG A 198 15.92 -19.74 4.14
N LEU A 199 15.33 -19.67 2.94
CA LEU A 199 14.98 -18.40 2.29
C LEU A 199 13.95 -17.62 3.11
N THR A 200 12.90 -18.29 3.58
CA THR A 200 11.85 -17.67 4.40
C THR A 200 12.43 -17.08 5.69
N HIS A 201 13.24 -17.85 6.43
CA HIS A 201 13.86 -17.35 7.67
C HIS A 201 14.78 -16.16 7.43
N LEU A 202 15.61 -16.18 6.37
CA LEU A 202 16.44 -15.04 6.00
C LEU A 202 15.62 -13.80 5.66
N THR A 203 14.53 -13.99 4.92
CA THR A 203 13.66 -12.90 4.51
C THR A 203 12.98 -12.27 5.73
N LEU A 204 12.51 -13.09 6.66
CA LEU A 204 11.92 -12.62 7.92
C LEU A 204 12.93 -11.80 8.74
N MET A 205 14.15 -12.32 8.93
CA MET A 205 15.21 -11.60 9.64
C MET A 205 15.59 -10.29 8.96
N HIS A 206 15.59 -10.24 7.62
CA HIS A 206 15.94 -9.02 6.90
C HIS A 206 14.82 -7.97 6.94
N VAL A 207 13.55 -8.39 6.88
CA VAL A 207 12.40 -7.48 6.98
C VAL A 207 12.26 -6.90 8.39
N HIS A 208 12.54 -7.70 9.41
CA HIS A 208 12.46 -7.34 10.83
C HIS A 208 13.85 -7.13 11.47
N GLY A 209 14.75 -6.46 10.74
CA GLY A 209 16.12 -6.22 11.20
C GLY A 209 16.18 -5.44 12.53
N ASP A 210 15.22 -4.54 12.74
CA ASP A 210 15.02 -3.77 13.98
C ASP A 210 14.78 -4.66 15.21
N ILE A 211 14.04 -5.76 15.03
CA ILE A 211 13.81 -6.76 16.08
C ILE A 211 15.07 -7.60 16.28
N VAL A 212 15.72 -8.00 15.19
CA VAL A 212 16.95 -8.81 15.24
C VAL A 212 18.09 -8.09 15.95
N GLU A 213 18.22 -6.77 15.76
CA GLU A 213 19.21 -5.93 16.45
C GLU A 213 18.99 -5.86 17.97
N GLN A 214 17.75 -6.05 18.44
CA GLN A 214 17.41 -6.07 19.86
C GLN A 214 17.64 -7.45 20.51
N MET A 215 17.91 -8.49 19.72
CA MET A 215 18.12 -9.84 20.26
C MET A 215 19.53 -9.98 20.85
N ASP A 216 19.60 -10.56 22.05
CA ASP A 216 20.90 -10.90 22.65
C ASP A 216 21.52 -12.12 21.94
N ILE A 217 22.69 -11.90 21.35
CA ILE A 217 23.48 -12.93 20.69
C ILE A 217 23.93 -13.99 21.70
N GLN A 218 24.22 -13.62 22.95
CA GLN A 218 24.65 -14.59 23.98
C GLN A 218 23.53 -15.57 24.31
N ASP A 219 22.31 -15.08 24.50
CA ASP A 219 21.14 -15.93 24.71
C ASP A 219 20.86 -16.83 23.50
N MET A 220 21.00 -16.29 22.27
CA MET A 220 20.86 -17.08 21.06
C MET A 220 21.91 -18.19 20.96
N MET A 221 23.16 -17.90 21.34
CA MET A 221 24.25 -18.89 21.38
C MET A 221 23.97 -19.97 22.42
N LYS A 222 23.54 -19.60 23.63
CA LYS A 222 23.15 -20.55 24.69
C LYS A 222 22.02 -21.47 24.21
N SER A 223 21.00 -20.90 23.58
CA SER A 223 19.90 -21.66 22.96
C SER A 223 20.41 -22.64 21.90
N PHE A 224 21.26 -22.18 20.98
CA PHE A 224 21.80 -23.00 19.90
C PHE A 224 22.65 -24.19 20.39
N ILE A 225 23.46 -23.97 21.44
CA ILE A 225 24.31 -24.99 22.06
C ILE A 225 23.45 -26.01 22.81
N SER A 226 22.45 -25.56 23.57
CA SER A 226 21.56 -26.44 24.33
C SER A 226 20.67 -27.34 23.47
N MET A 227 20.40 -26.97 22.21
CA MET A 227 19.57 -27.75 21.28
C MET A 227 20.19 -29.08 20.84
N ASN A 228 21.51 -29.29 20.97
CA ASN A 228 22.16 -30.55 20.58
C ASN A 228 23.23 -30.96 21.60
N PRO A 229 23.18 -32.19 22.17
CA PRO A 229 24.15 -32.67 23.15
C PRO A 229 25.60 -32.67 22.63
N GLU A 230 25.84 -32.92 21.35
CA GLU A 230 27.18 -32.87 20.74
C GLU A 230 27.75 -31.44 20.75
N ARG A 231 26.89 -30.45 20.50
CA ARG A 231 27.25 -29.02 20.58
C ARG A 231 27.59 -28.63 22.00
N LYS A 232 26.81 -29.10 22.97
CA LYS A 232 27.09 -28.87 24.40
C LYS A 232 28.45 -29.45 24.82
N ASN A 233 28.81 -30.61 24.31
CA ASN A 233 30.11 -31.23 24.59
C ASN A 233 31.27 -30.50 23.90
N THR A 234 31.04 -29.90 22.73
CA THR A 234 32.08 -29.20 21.95
C THR A 234 32.30 -27.76 22.42
N PHE A 235 31.20 -27.02 22.65
CA PHE A 235 31.24 -25.61 23.01
C PHE A 235 31.19 -25.35 24.52
N GLY A 236 30.93 -26.39 25.32
CA GLY A 236 30.81 -26.27 26.77
C GLY A 236 29.54 -25.53 27.22
N VAL A 237 29.50 -25.13 28.48
CA VAL A 237 28.43 -24.27 29.02
C VAL A 237 28.93 -22.83 28.99
N LEU A 238 28.34 -22.00 28.13
CA LEU A 238 28.55 -20.55 28.15
C LEU A 238 27.87 -19.99 29.40
N ALA A 239 28.66 -19.34 30.28
CA ALA A 239 28.18 -18.66 31.47
C ALA A 239 27.31 -17.45 31.11
#